data_AF-A0A7S4IXK8-F1
#
_entry.id   AF-A0A7S4IXK8-F1
#
_cell.length_a   1.000
_cell.length_b   1.000
_cell.length_c   1.000
_cell.angle_alpha   90.00
_cell.angle_beta   90.00
_cell.angle_gamma   90.00
#
_symmetry.space_group_name_H-M   'P 1'
#
loop_
_entity.id
_entity.type
_entity.pdbx_description
1 polymer ?
#
loop_
_entity_poly.entity_id
_entity_poly.type
_entity_poly.pdbx_seq_one_letter_code
_entity_poly.pdbx_strand_id
1 'polypeptide(L)'
;SRAPTISVWMGCLGGVEVDVMQAHEDGLMMTYSEEYHKFGGPLIDPNYLSLMFRLSFISTFVGNLQYIDKEVLVDMPSKAEWNSVTDRWDPRVMGKWNVRCRTIGIMLLLKTYQALPMYSTFMDWVKANPELCKEPAT
;
A
#
# COMPACT_ATOMS: atom_id res chain seq x y z
N SER A 1 -14.17 9.73 -15.49
CA SER A 1 -13.45 9.57 -14.22
C SER A 1 -12.26 8.63 -14.44
N ARG A 2 -11.03 9.02 -14.05
CA ARG A 2 -9.82 8.19 -14.17
C ARG A 2 -9.54 7.34 -12.92
N ALA A 3 -10.33 7.53 -11.87
CA ALA A 3 -10.13 6.94 -10.55
C ALA A 3 -10.15 5.39 -10.50
N PRO A 4 -11.03 4.68 -11.24
CA PRO A 4 -11.04 3.21 -11.20
C PRO A 4 -9.74 2.59 -11.72
N THR A 5 -9.21 3.13 -12.82
CA THR A 5 -7.97 2.69 -13.45
C THR A 5 -6.76 2.86 -12.53
N ILE A 6 -6.67 4.04 -11.90
CA ILE A 6 -5.59 4.35 -10.94
C ILE A 6 -5.70 3.41 -9.72
N SER A 7 -6.90 3.24 -9.16
CA SER A 7 -7.12 2.39 -8.00
C SER A 7 -6.75 0.92 -8.26
N VAL A 8 -7.08 0.37 -9.43
CA VAL A 8 -6.70 -1.00 -9.82
C VAL A 8 -5.19 -1.14 -9.97
N TRP A 9 -4.55 -0.20 -10.70
CA TRP A 9 -3.09 -0.19 -10.86
C TRP A 9 -2.36 -0.14 -9.51
N MET A 10 -2.84 0.73 -8.62
CA MET A 10 -2.30 0.83 -7.26
C MET A 10 -2.45 -0.46 -6.45
N GLY A 11 -3.56 -1.17 -6.63
CA GLY A 11 -3.75 -2.49 -6.03
C GLY A 11 -2.69 -3.50 -6.46
N CYS A 12 -2.23 -3.43 -7.71
CA CYS A 12 -1.13 -4.27 -8.22
C CYS A 12 0.24 -3.90 -7.61
N LEU A 13 0.47 -2.61 -7.35
CA LEU A 13 1.72 -2.13 -6.76
C LEU A 13 1.83 -2.36 -5.25
N GLY A 14 0.71 -2.61 -4.56
CA GLY A 14 0.70 -2.79 -3.10
C GLY A 14 1.49 -3.99 -2.58
N GLY A 15 1.86 -4.93 -3.45
CA GLY A 15 2.69 -6.09 -3.12
C GLY A 15 4.13 -6.04 -3.68
N VAL A 16 4.54 -4.92 -4.27
CA VAL A 16 5.89 -4.76 -4.80
C VAL A 16 6.88 -4.60 -3.65
N GLU A 17 8.07 -5.19 -3.81
CA GLU A 17 9.12 -5.07 -2.81
C GLU A 17 9.63 -3.64 -2.69
N VAL A 18 9.98 -3.26 -1.45
CA VAL A 18 10.23 -1.86 -1.10
C VAL A 18 11.40 -1.27 -1.87
N ASP A 19 12.46 -2.03 -2.05
CA ASP A 19 13.65 -1.63 -2.81
C ASP A 19 13.34 -1.45 -4.29
N VAL A 20 12.51 -2.33 -4.87
CA VAL A 20 12.02 -2.20 -6.24
C VAL A 20 11.20 -0.92 -6.39
N MET A 21 10.30 -0.63 -5.43
CA MET A 21 9.51 0.59 -5.48
C MET A 21 10.39 1.84 -5.39
N GLN A 22 11.36 1.88 -4.47
CA GLN A 22 12.30 2.99 -4.34
C GLN A 22 13.12 3.24 -5.60
N ALA A 23 13.57 2.17 -6.27
CA ALA A 23 14.41 2.28 -7.45
C ALA A 23 13.63 2.60 -8.73
N HIS A 24 12.35 2.23 -8.79
CA HIS A 24 11.61 2.18 -10.05
C HIS A 24 10.25 2.87 -10.04
N GLU A 25 9.83 3.56 -8.96
CA GLU A 25 8.53 4.25 -8.90
C GLU A 25 8.26 5.10 -10.16
N ASP A 26 9.17 6.03 -10.49
CA ASP A 26 8.99 6.93 -11.63
C ASP A 26 8.91 6.19 -12.96
N GLY A 27 9.78 5.17 -13.14
CA GLY A 27 9.79 4.33 -14.34
C GLY A 27 8.51 3.51 -14.50
N LEU A 28 7.97 3.00 -13.38
CA LEU A 28 6.70 2.27 -13.35
C LEU A 28 5.53 3.18 -13.75
N MET A 29 5.48 4.41 -13.22
CA MET A 29 4.42 5.37 -13.56
C MET A 29 4.50 5.81 -15.03
N MET A 30 5.71 6.05 -15.54
CA MET A 30 5.94 6.38 -16.95
C MET A 30 5.49 5.24 -17.86
N THR A 31 6.00 4.03 -17.62
CA THR A 31 5.70 2.83 -18.42
C THR A 31 4.19 2.57 -18.44
N TYR A 32 3.54 2.66 -17.27
CA TYR A 32 2.10 2.50 -17.19
C TYR A 32 1.35 3.52 -18.04
N SER A 33 1.73 4.80 -17.94
CA SER A 33 1.07 5.87 -18.71
C SER A 33 1.20 5.65 -20.22
N GLU A 34 2.41 5.35 -20.68
CA GLU A 34 2.72 5.13 -22.10
C GLU A 34 1.99 3.91 -22.66
N GLU A 35 2.06 2.77 -21.96
CA GLU A 35 1.40 1.55 -22.42
C GLU A 35 -0.12 1.68 -22.33
N TYR A 36 -0.66 2.31 -21.29
CA TYR A 36 -2.10 2.56 -21.21
C TYR A 36 -2.58 3.42 -22.38
N HIS A 37 -1.81 4.45 -22.77
CA HIS A 37 -2.13 5.27 -23.93
C HIS A 37 -2.06 4.47 -25.25
N LYS A 38 -0.99 3.70 -25.43
CA LYS A 38 -0.78 2.84 -26.61
C LYS A 38 -1.92 1.85 -26.84
N PHE A 39 -2.55 1.33 -25.78
CA PHE A 39 -3.70 0.44 -25.88
C PHE A 39 -5.07 1.16 -25.88
N GLY A 40 -5.10 2.45 -26.20
CA GLY A 40 -6.32 3.23 -26.41
C GLY A 40 -6.84 3.97 -25.17
N GLY A 41 -6.11 3.93 -24.06
CA GLY A 41 -6.39 4.74 -22.88
C GLY A 41 -6.02 6.22 -23.07
N PRO A 42 -6.53 7.11 -22.22
CA PRO A 42 -6.03 8.49 -22.16
C PRO A 42 -4.58 8.52 -21.69
N LEU A 43 -3.78 9.43 -22.26
CA LEU A 43 -2.46 9.74 -21.72
C LEU A 43 -2.60 10.39 -20.34
N ILE A 44 -1.88 9.85 -19.35
CA ILE A 44 -1.92 10.33 -17.96
C ILE A 44 -0.55 10.92 -17.61
N ASP A 45 -0.50 12.06 -16.94
CA ASP A 45 0.78 12.56 -16.45
C ASP A 45 1.37 11.57 -15.42
N PRO A 46 2.59 11.05 -15.64
CA PRO A 46 3.26 10.16 -14.68
C PRO A 46 3.43 10.77 -13.30
N ASN A 47 3.66 12.08 -13.20
CA ASN A 47 3.77 12.76 -11.90
C ASN A 47 2.44 12.75 -11.16
N TYR A 48 1.34 12.94 -11.89
CA TYR A 48 0.00 12.82 -11.33
C TYR A 48 -0.28 11.38 -10.86
N LEU A 49 0.17 10.36 -11.60
CA LEU A 49 0.07 8.96 -11.16
C LEU A 49 0.85 8.69 -9.87
N SER A 50 2.09 9.18 -9.76
CA SER A 50 2.90 9.04 -8.54
C SER A 50 2.20 9.72 -7.35
N LEU A 51 1.69 10.94 -7.54
CA LEU A 51 0.94 11.65 -6.49
C LEU A 51 -0.29 10.84 -6.04
N MET A 52 -1.10 10.35 -6.98
CA MET A 52 -2.28 9.54 -6.64
C MET A 52 -1.90 8.22 -5.96
N PHE A 53 -0.80 7.59 -6.41
CA PHE A 53 -0.24 6.40 -5.76
C PHE A 53 0.09 6.65 -4.29
N ARG A 54 0.85 7.71 -4.00
CA ARG A 54 1.26 8.01 -2.62
C ARG A 54 0.07 8.39 -1.74
N LEU A 55 -0.88 9.18 -2.25
CA LEU A 55 -2.08 9.57 -1.49
C LEU A 55 -2.98 8.39 -1.19
N SER A 56 -3.29 7.54 -2.17
CA SER A 56 -4.13 6.38 -1.91
C SER A 56 -3.40 5.29 -1.13
N PHE A 57 -2.06 5.20 -1.20
CA PHE A 57 -1.29 4.32 -0.30
C PHE A 57 -1.55 4.67 1.16
N ILE A 58 -1.51 5.96 1.52
CA ILE A 58 -1.78 6.43 2.89
C ILE A 58 -3.19 6.05 3.34
N SER A 59 -4.20 6.25 2.47
CA SER A 59 -5.57 5.85 2.77
C SER A 59 -5.71 4.34 3.00
N THR A 60 -5.10 3.54 2.12
CA THR A 60 -5.11 2.08 2.22
C THR A 60 -4.32 1.57 3.42
N PHE A 61 -3.25 2.25 3.83
CA PHE A 61 -2.46 1.91 5.02
C PHE A 61 -3.36 1.87 6.27
N VAL A 62 -4.14 2.94 6.50
CA VAL A 62 -5.07 3.02 7.63
C VAL A 62 -6.12 1.91 7.56
N GLY A 63 -6.66 1.65 6.37
CA GLY A 63 -7.63 0.58 6.15
C GLY A 63 -7.09 -0.82 6.45
N ASN A 64 -5.77 -1.06 6.32
CA ASN A 64 -5.16 -2.35 6.64
C ASN A 64 -4.96 -2.59 8.13
N LEU A 65 -4.90 -1.52 8.95
CA LEU A 65 -4.72 -1.65 10.40
C LEU A 65 -5.86 -2.45 11.05
N GLN A 66 -7.07 -2.42 10.47
CA GLN A 66 -8.21 -3.19 10.98
C GLN A 66 -7.96 -4.71 11.02
N TYR A 67 -7.06 -5.22 10.17
CA TYR A 67 -6.77 -6.65 10.09
C TYR A 67 -5.87 -7.12 11.23
N ILE A 68 -5.18 -6.20 11.92
CA ILE A 68 -4.40 -6.54 13.11
C ILE A 68 -5.32 -7.16 14.16
N ASP A 69 -6.37 -6.43 14.54
CA ASP A 69 -7.28 -6.89 15.59
C ASP A 69 -8.21 -8.01 15.10
N LYS A 70 -8.70 -7.93 13.86
CA LYS A 70 -9.71 -8.88 13.35
C LYS A 70 -9.15 -10.24 12.93
N GLU A 71 -7.92 -10.28 12.44
CA GLU A 71 -7.33 -11.50 11.87
C GLU A 71 -6.05 -11.89 12.61
N VAL A 72 -5.07 -10.99 12.70
CA VAL A 72 -3.74 -11.33 13.23
C VAL A 72 -3.80 -11.71 14.70
N LEU A 73 -4.31 -10.84 15.57
CA LEU A 73 -4.33 -11.07 17.01
C LEU A 73 -5.31 -12.16 17.44
N VAL A 74 -6.34 -12.44 16.64
CA VAL A 74 -7.33 -13.49 16.90
C VAL A 74 -6.79 -14.87 16.53
N ASP A 75 -6.18 -15.00 15.36
CA ASP A 75 -5.81 -16.31 14.80
C ASP A 75 -4.35 -16.70 14.99
N MET A 76 -3.47 -15.77 15.38
CA MET A 76 -2.07 -16.09 15.62
C MET A 76 -1.90 -17.05 16.80
N PRO A 77 -0.89 -17.94 16.78
CA PRO A 77 -0.58 -18.73 17.95
C PRO A 77 -0.27 -17.83 19.15
N SER A 78 -0.67 -18.29 20.33
CA SER A 78 -0.35 -17.60 21.57
C SER A 78 1.16 -17.47 21.74
N LYS A 79 1.60 -16.50 22.55
CA LYS A 79 3.02 -16.32 22.84
C LYS A 79 3.70 -17.60 23.36
N ALA A 80 3.00 -18.39 24.17
CA ALA A 80 3.50 -19.66 24.68
C ALA A 80 3.67 -20.70 23.56
N GLU A 81 2.69 -20.83 22.67
CA GLU A 81 2.79 -21.73 21.51
C GLU A 81 3.91 -21.29 20.56
N TRP A 82 4.06 -19.99 20.33
CA TRP A 82 5.07 -19.44 19.43
C TRP A 82 6.50 -19.77 19.88
N ASN A 83 6.76 -19.80 21.19
CA ASN A 83 8.06 -20.21 21.72
C ASN A 83 8.42 -21.68 21.42
N SER A 84 7.41 -22.51 21.10
CA SER A 84 7.61 -23.92 20.74
C SER A 84 7.62 -24.17 19.23
N VAL A 85 7.50 -23.13 18.41
CA VAL A 85 7.63 -23.23 16.95
C VAL A 85 9.12 -23.27 16.61
N THR A 86 9.56 -24.35 15.94
CA THR A 86 10.99 -24.57 15.65
C THR A 86 11.42 -24.06 14.30
N ASP A 87 10.50 -23.97 13.33
CA ASP A 87 10.80 -23.50 11.98
C ASP A 87 9.56 -22.92 11.27
N ARG A 88 9.78 -22.33 10.10
CA ARG A 88 8.73 -21.63 9.31
C ARG A 88 7.69 -22.56 8.68
N TRP A 89 7.96 -23.86 8.61
CA TRP A 89 7.11 -24.88 8.01
C TRP A 89 6.21 -25.57 9.03
N ASP A 90 6.33 -25.22 10.32
CA ASP A 90 5.47 -25.72 11.39
C ASP A 90 3.99 -25.61 10.97
N PRO A 91 3.18 -26.67 11.12
CA PRO A 91 1.77 -26.66 10.73
C PRO A 91 0.96 -25.53 11.35
N ARG A 92 1.33 -25.06 12.55
CA ARG A 92 0.68 -23.92 13.23
C ARG A 92 0.99 -22.58 12.55
N VAL A 93 2.12 -22.50 11.85
CA VAL A 93 2.50 -21.35 11.01
C VAL A 93 1.86 -21.48 9.64
N MET A 94 2.02 -22.65 8.99
CA MET A 94 1.57 -22.89 7.63
C MET A 94 0.03 -22.93 7.51
N GLY A 95 -0.66 -23.46 8.52
CA GLY A 95 -2.12 -23.50 8.59
C GLY A 95 -2.78 -22.14 8.82
N LYS A 96 -2.00 -21.09 9.12
CA LYS A 96 -2.49 -19.73 9.40
C LYS A 96 -2.17 -18.79 8.23
N TRP A 97 -2.66 -19.15 7.04
CA TRP A 97 -2.42 -18.40 5.80
C TRP A 97 -2.73 -16.90 5.91
N ASN A 98 -3.92 -16.55 6.43
CA ASN A 98 -4.34 -15.16 6.54
C ASN A 98 -3.42 -14.36 7.48
N VAL A 99 -3.09 -14.91 8.66
CA VAL A 99 -2.15 -14.28 9.60
C VAL A 99 -0.84 -13.96 8.89
N ARG A 100 -0.26 -14.91 8.15
CA ARG A 100 0.99 -14.68 7.40
C ARG A 100 0.85 -13.58 6.35
N CYS A 101 -0.20 -13.63 5.53
CA CYS A 101 -0.42 -12.63 4.48
C CYS A 101 -0.63 -11.23 5.05
N ARG A 102 -1.43 -11.09 6.11
CA ARG A 102 -1.68 -9.81 6.77
C ARG A 102 -0.44 -9.28 7.44
N THR A 103 0.29 -10.10 8.19
CA THR A 103 1.53 -9.68 8.85
C THR A 103 2.56 -9.21 7.83
N ILE A 104 2.81 -9.98 6.75
CA ILE A 104 3.75 -9.58 5.70
C ILE A 104 3.28 -8.29 5.02
N GLY A 105 1.99 -8.20 4.66
CA GLY A 105 1.43 -7.00 4.06
C GLY A 105 1.63 -5.76 4.93
N ILE A 106 1.34 -5.84 6.23
CA ILE A 106 1.55 -4.72 7.18
C ILE A 106 3.03 -4.36 7.28
N MET A 107 3.94 -5.35 7.33
CA MET A 107 5.37 -5.10 7.36
C MET A 107 5.87 -4.40 6.09
N LEU A 108 5.40 -4.81 4.91
CA LEU A 108 5.72 -4.17 3.64
C LEU A 108 5.17 -2.75 3.61
N LEU A 109 3.93 -2.55 4.03
CA LEU A 109 3.31 -1.22 4.10
C LEU A 109 4.12 -0.25 4.98
N LEU A 110 4.55 -0.70 6.16
CA LEU A 110 5.38 0.09 7.08
C LEU A 110 6.73 0.46 6.45
N LYS A 111 7.41 -0.52 5.84
CA LYS A 111 8.69 -0.31 5.18
C LYS A 111 8.56 0.65 4.01
N THR A 112 7.55 0.49 3.16
CA THR A 112 7.27 1.39 2.03
C THR A 112 6.96 2.81 2.51
N TYR A 113 6.20 2.95 3.60
CA TYR A 113 5.92 4.26 4.20
C TYR A 113 7.19 4.97 4.69
N GLN A 114 8.16 4.23 5.25
CA GLN A 114 9.45 4.77 5.69
C GLN A 114 10.41 5.06 4.53
N ALA A 115 10.35 4.23 3.49
CA ALA A 115 11.24 4.24 2.35
C ALA A 115 10.94 5.35 1.35
N LEU A 116 9.69 5.78 1.26
CA LEU A 116 9.21 6.79 0.32
C LEU A 116 8.75 8.05 1.06
N PRO A 117 8.75 9.22 0.41
CA PRO A 117 8.36 10.49 1.03
C PRO A 117 6.82 10.60 1.18
N MET A 118 6.15 9.59 1.75
CA MET A 118 4.69 9.52 1.84
C MET A 118 4.11 10.69 2.63
N TYR A 119 4.63 10.91 3.85
CA TYR A 119 4.12 11.96 4.74
C TYR A 119 4.34 13.37 4.16
N SER A 120 5.56 13.66 3.67
CA SER A 120 5.84 14.97 3.06
C SER A 120 5.01 15.18 1.80
N THR A 121 4.85 14.17 0.94
CA THR A 121 3.97 14.26 -0.24
C THR A 121 2.54 14.61 0.16
N PHE A 122 2.00 13.99 1.21
CA PHE A 122 0.66 14.31 1.72
C PHE A 122 0.58 15.74 2.26
N MET A 123 1.54 16.16 3.08
CA MET A 123 1.53 17.51 3.65
C MET A 123 1.68 18.60 2.58
N ASP A 124 2.51 18.37 1.57
CA ASP A 124 2.66 19.26 0.42
C ASP A 124 1.35 19.34 -0.39
N TRP A 125 0.69 18.20 -0.59
CA TRP A 125 -0.62 18.15 -1.23
C TRP A 125 -1.69 18.91 -0.42
N VAL A 126 -1.76 18.71 0.90
CA VAL A 126 -2.70 19.44 1.78
C VAL A 126 -2.47 20.94 1.69
N LYS A 127 -1.20 21.38 1.75
CA LYS A 127 -0.84 22.79 1.63
C LYS A 127 -1.25 23.40 0.29
N ALA A 128 -1.16 22.62 -0.79
CA ALA A 128 -1.55 23.04 -2.13
C ALA A 128 -3.07 23.03 -2.37
N ASN A 129 -3.84 22.29 -1.57
CA ASN A 129 -5.29 22.10 -1.75
C ASN A 129 -6.08 22.39 -0.46
N PRO A 130 -5.93 23.59 0.16
CA PRO A 130 -6.52 23.89 1.46
C PRO A 130 -8.05 23.84 1.47
N GLU A 131 -8.70 24.13 0.34
CA GLU A 131 -10.15 24.08 0.17
C GLU A 131 -10.74 22.68 0.22
N LEU A 132 -9.97 21.67 -0.21
CA LEU A 132 -10.38 20.25 -0.17
C LEU A 132 -10.20 19.63 1.22
N CYS A 133 -9.39 20.27 2.08
CA CYS A 133 -9.02 19.76 3.40
C CYS A 133 -9.77 20.44 4.55
N LYS A 134 -10.75 21.30 4.26
CA LYS A 134 -11.57 21.93 5.30
C LYS A 134 -12.43 20.87 5.97
N GLU A 135 -12.53 20.94 7.31
CA GLU A 135 -13.55 20.18 8.01
C GLU A 135 -14.93 20.53 7.44
N PRO A 136 -15.82 19.55 7.23
CA PRO A 136 -17.20 19.83 6.88
C PRO A 136 -17.75 20.81 7.91
N ALA A 137 -18.43 21.87 7.47
CA ALA A 137 -19.13 22.76 8.39
C ALA A 137 -20.10 21.91 9.23
N THR A 138 -19.82 21.80 10.53
CA THR A 138 -20.63 21.08 11.51
C THR A 138 -21.98 21.76 11.71
#